data_AF-A0A3S0VT09-F1
#
_entry.id   AF-A0A3S0VT09-F1
#
_cell.length_a   1.000
_cell.length_b   1.000
_cell.length_c   1.000
_cell.angle_alpha   90.00
_cell.angle_beta   90.00
_cell.angle_gamma   90.00
#
_symmetry.space_group_name_H-M   'P 1'
#
loop_
_entity.id
_entity.type
_entity.pdbx_description
1 polymer ?
#
loop_
_entity_poly.entity_id
_entity_poly.type
_entity_poly.pdbx_seq_one_letter_code
_entity_poly.pdbx_strand_id
1 'polypeptide(L)'
;MYNLAKVIHCLFPLIALVLLIIGIKRKAIYYVISALWLCIIALVIHFQSSGGEILGSYFNYMNAAIYSANLIILFIALVRVIDHLSSDGALFRYVSTFIKSLIVIGSILLISNLWINAYFIENRMTGTPVMQVALLQKPEYCSYRYIFYKVAADGSVIYLCPNHYGLVPSIGRLEISPDFITTQLSAPSKKQMLLQQKKRVETN
;
A
#
# COMPACT_ATOMS: atom_id res chain seq x y z
N MET A 1 14.01 9.72 -16.70
CA MET A 1 12.96 8.69 -16.52
C MET A 1 12.11 8.90 -15.27
N TYR A 2 12.67 9.30 -14.11
CA TYR A 2 11.93 9.47 -12.85
C TYR A 2 10.76 10.48 -12.89
N ASN A 3 10.94 11.64 -13.56
CA ASN A 3 9.89 12.66 -13.64
C ASN A 3 8.75 12.28 -14.59
N LEU A 4 9.05 11.58 -15.69
CA LEU A 4 8.04 11.15 -16.66
C LEU A 4 7.12 10.08 -16.05
N ALA A 5 7.69 9.10 -15.35
CA ALA A 5 6.92 8.07 -14.66
C ALA A 5 5.98 8.68 -13.61
N LYS A 6 6.44 9.68 -12.82
CA LYS A 6 5.60 10.41 -11.87
C LYS A 6 4.45 11.15 -12.53
N VAL A 7 4.68 11.79 -13.67
CA VAL A 7 3.62 12.47 -14.42
C VAL A 7 2.60 11.46 -14.93
N ILE A 8 3.06 10.35 -15.50
CA ILE A 8 2.19 9.27 -16.00
C ILE A 8 1.34 8.67 -14.87
N HIS A 9 1.93 8.39 -13.71
CA HIS A 9 1.25 7.88 -12.52
C HIS A 9 0.08 8.76 -12.07
N CYS A 10 0.19 10.08 -12.23
CA CYS A 10 -0.89 11.00 -11.87
C CYS A 10 -1.89 11.17 -13.03
N LEU A 11 -1.39 11.31 -14.25
CA LEU A 11 -2.19 11.66 -15.42
C LEU A 11 -3.09 10.50 -15.89
N PHE A 12 -2.60 9.27 -15.86
CA PHE A 12 -3.37 8.12 -16.35
C PHE A 12 -4.62 7.84 -15.50
N PRO A 13 -4.56 7.81 -14.16
CA PRO A 13 -5.76 7.70 -13.34
C PRO A 13 -6.73 8.86 -13.56
N LEU A 14 -6.25 10.09 -13.77
CA LEU A 14 -7.12 11.24 -14.07
C LEU A 14 -7.87 11.07 -15.40
N ILE A 15 -7.17 10.68 -16.46
CA ILE A 15 -7.80 10.40 -17.76
C ILE A 15 -8.78 9.24 -17.63
N ALA A 16 -8.39 8.16 -16.94
CA ALA A 16 -9.25 7.01 -16.72
C ALA A 16 -10.52 7.40 -15.94
N LEU A 17 -10.42 8.27 -14.94
CA LEU A 17 -11.57 8.80 -14.20
C LEU A 17 -12.52 9.57 -15.13
N VAL A 18 -12.00 10.44 -16.00
CA VAL A 18 -12.82 11.19 -16.97
C VAL A 18 -13.54 10.23 -17.92
N LEU A 19 -12.83 9.25 -18.48
CA LEU A 19 -13.43 8.24 -19.37
C LEU A 19 -14.48 7.39 -18.63
N LEU A 20 -14.22 7.01 -17.38
CA LEU A 20 -15.17 6.27 -16.55
C LEU A 20 -16.45 7.07 -16.31
N ILE A 21 -16.34 8.36 -15.96
CA ILE A 21 -17.49 9.25 -15.75
C ILE A 21 -18.29 9.39 -17.05
N ILE A 22 -17.63 9.63 -18.18
CA ILE A 22 -18.29 9.72 -19.49
C ILE A 22 -18.99 8.41 -19.84
N GLY A 23 -18.30 7.28 -19.67
CA GLY A 23 -18.83 5.95 -19.96
C GLY A 23 -20.07 5.61 -19.13
N ILE A 24 -20.06 5.92 -17.84
CA ILE A 24 -21.21 5.73 -16.95
C ILE A 24 -22.37 6.65 -17.34
N LYS A 25 -22.11 7.96 -17.51
CA LYS A 25 -23.18 8.94 -17.81
C LYS A 25 -23.82 8.70 -19.18
N ARG A 26 -23.03 8.35 -20.19
CA ARG A 26 -23.51 8.10 -21.56
C ARG A 26 -23.90 6.65 -21.82
N LYS A 27 -23.82 5.76 -20.82
CA LYS A 27 -24.03 4.31 -20.96
C LYS A 27 -23.19 3.68 -22.09
N ALA A 28 -21.99 4.21 -22.32
CA ALA A 28 -21.11 3.81 -23.41
C ALA A 28 -19.98 2.94 -22.87
N ILE A 29 -20.12 1.62 -23.02
CA ILE A 29 -19.22 0.63 -22.41
C ILE A 29 -17.77 0.75 -22.88
N TYR A 30 -17.54 1.14 -24.14
CA TYR A 30 -16.20 1.27 -24.70
C TYR A 30 -15.34 2.26 -23.92
N TYR A 31 -15.91 3.36 -23.41
CA TYR A 31 -15.18 4.30 -22.55
C TYR A 31 -14.82 3.70 -21.19
N VAL A 32 -15.67 2.85 -20.63
CA VAL A 32 -15.39 2.11 -19.39
C VAL A 32 -14.26 1.10 -19.61
N ILE A 33 -14.27 0.40 -20.74
CA ILE A 33 -13.20 -0.54 -21.12
C ILE A 33 -11.88 0.22 -21.34
N SER A 34 -11.89 1.38 -21.99
CA SER A 34 -10.70 2.21 -22.13
C SER A 34 -10.16 2.70 -20.78
N ALA A 35 -11.04 3.11 -19.86
CA ALA A 35 -10.65 3.48 -18.50
C ALA A 35 -10.00 2.29 -17.76
N LEU A 36 -10.59 1.10 -17.88
CA LEU A 36 -10.04 -0.14 -17.29
C LEU A 36 -8.61 -0.41 -17.80
N TRP A 37 -8.39 -0.34 -19.11
CA TRP A 37 -7.07 -0.54 -19.70
C TRP A 37 -6.04 0.48 -19.22
N LEU A 38 -6.41 1.77 -19.18
CA LEU A 38 -5.53 2.81 -18.67
C LEU A 38 -5.15 2.57 -17.20
N CYS A 39 -6.10 2.15 -16.37
CA CYS A 39 -5.82 1.80 -14.98
C CYS A 39 -4.90 0.59 -14.83
N ILE A 40 -5.06 -0.45 -15.67
CA ILE A 40 -4.16 -1.62 -15.68
C ILE A 40 -2.74 -1.21 -16.08
N ILE A 41 -2.59 -0.39 -17.11
CA ILE A 41 -1.28 0.10 -17.54
C ILE A 41 -0.64 0.92 -16.41
N ALA A 42 -1.38 1.85 -15.80
CA ALA A 42 -0.89 2.65 -14.67
C ALA A 42 -0.48 1.76 -13.48
N LEU A 43 -1.25 0.70 -13.20
CA LEU A 43 -0.96 -0.27 -12.15
C LEU A 43 0.39 -0.98 -12.39
N VAL A 44 0.64 -1.43 -13.62
CA VAL A 44 1.90 -2.09 -14.01
C VAL A 44 3.09 -1.15 -13.87
N ILE A 45 2.95 0.11 -14.32
CA ILE A 45 4.04 1.10 -14.23
C ILE A 45 4.34 1.42 -12.75
N HIS A 46 3.30 1.54 -11.91
CA HIS A 46 3.48 1.71 -10.46
C HIS A 46 4.20 0.52 -9.83
N PHE A 47 3.82 -0.70 -10.19
CA PHE A 47 4.45 -1.93 -9.69
C PHE A 47 5.93 -2.05 -10.09
N GLN A 48 6.28 -1.67 -11.32
CA GLN A 48 7.68 -1.62 -11.74
C GLN A 48 8.45 -0.52 -11.00
N SER A 49 7.82 0.64 -10.80
CA SER A 49 8.41 1.78 -10.09
C SER A 49 8.64 1.51 -8.61
N SER A 50 7.85 0.61 -8.01
CA SER A 50 8.01 0.17 -6.62
C SER A 50 9.02 -0.97 -6.46
N GLY A 51 9.70 -1.39 -7.54
CA GLY A 51 10.68 -2.49 -7.49
C GLY A 51 10.04 -3.88 -7.45
N GLY A 52 8.79 -4.02 -7.86
CA GLY A 52 8.05 -5.28 -7.80
C GLY A 52 7.40 -5.56 -6.44
N GLU A 53 7.39 -4.58 -5.54
CA GLU A 53 6.76 -4.69 -4.23
C GLU A 53 5.44 -3.89 -4.21
N ILE A 54 4.36 -4.47 -3.69
CA ILE A 54 3.06 -3.76 -3.52
C ILE A 54 3.00 -3.09 -2.13
N LEU A 55 3.84 -3.55 -1.19
CA LEU A 55 3.96 -3.03 0.17
C LEU A 55 5.45 -2.88 0.46
N GLY A 56 5.93 -1.65 0.40
CA GLY A 56 7.36 -1.35 0.50
C GLY A 56 7.61 0.15 0.64
N SER A 57 8.88 0.53 0.72
CA SER A 57 9.30 1.92 1.00
C SER A 57 8.87 2.95 -0.05
N TYR A 58 8.43 2.50 -1.22
CA TYR A 58 7.88 3.34 -2.29
C TYR A 58 6.55 4.00 -1.92
N PHE A 59 5.69 3.32 -1.16
CA PHE A 59 4.33 3.77 -0.88
C PHE A 59 4.27 4.66 0.36
N ASN A 60 4.82 5.87 0.26
CA ASN A 60 4.49 6.96 1.20
C ASN A 60 3.05 7.46 0.96
N TYR A 61 2.57 8.43 1.76
CA TYR A 61 1.20 8.92 1.61
C TYR A 61 0.84 9.39 0.20
N MET A 62 1.74 10.08 -0.48
CA MET A 62 1.48 10.58 -1.84
C MET A 62 1.28 9.43 -2.83
N ASN A 63 2.22 8.48 -2.87
CA ASN A 63 2.15 7.36 -3.80
C ASN A 63 0.99 6.41 -3.44
N ALA A 64 0.71 6.21 -2.16
CA ALA A 64 -0.43 5.43 -1.70
C ALA A 64 -1.77 6.06 -2.10
N ALA A 65 -1.88 7.39 -2.05
CA ALA A 65 -3.08 8.12 -2.48
C ALA A 65 -3.32 7.97 -3.99
N ILE A 66 -2.29 8.19 -4.81
CA ILE A 66 -2.38 8.03 -6.28
C ILE A 66 -2.74 6.59 -6.65
N TYR A 67 -2.08 5.61 -6.02
CA TYR A 67 -2.34 4.20 -6.28
C TYR A 67 -3.74 3.77 -5.83
N SER A 68 -4.21 4.26 -4.67
CA SER A 68 -5.58 4.04 -4.19
C SER A 68 -6.62 4.59 -5.17
N ALA A 69 -6.42 5.82 -5.67
CA ALA A 69 -7.31 6.42 -6.64
C ALA A 69 -7.38 5.58 -7.93
N ASN A 70 -6.22 5.12 -8.44
CA ASN A 70 -6.18 4.24 -9.59
C ASN A 70 -6.93 2.92 -9.36
N LEU A 71 -6.72 2.29 -8.21
CA LEU A 71 -7.41 1.05 -7.83
C LEU A 71 -8.93 1.23 -7.74
N ILE A 72 -9.42 2.31 -7.13
CA ILE A 72 -10.85 2.57 -7.03
C ILE A 72 -11.48 2.69 -8.43
N ILE A 73 -10.85 3.45 -9.34
CA ILE A 73 -11.32 3.59 -10.72
C ILE A 73 -11.33 2.23 -11.44
N LEU A 74 -10.24 1.46 -11.28
CA LEU A 74 -10.10 0.12 -11.83
C LEU A 74 -11.24 -0.81 -11.37
N PHE A 75 -11.51 -0.86 -10.07
CA PHE A 75 -12.51 -1.75 -9.50
C PHE A 75 -13.93 -1.36 -9.91
N ILE A 76 -14.24 -0.06 -9.96
CA ILE A 76 -15.53 0.42 -10.48
C ILE A 76 -15.68 0.05 -11.95
N ALA A 77 -14.65 0.26 -12.78
CA ALA A 77 -14.68 -0.10 -14.19
C ALA A 77 -14.87 -1.61 -14.37
N LEU A 78 -14.19 -2.44 -13.57
CA LEU A 78 -14.28 -3.89 -13.62
C LEU A 78 -15.70 -4.38 -13.26
N VAL A 79 -16.28 -3.86 -12.17
CA VAL A 79 -17.67 -4.18 -11.78
C VAL A 79 -18.64 -3.82 -12.91
N ARG A 80 -18.47 -2.65 -13.53
CA ARG A 80 -19.31 -2.20 -14.65
C ARG A 80 -19.17 -3.06 -15.90
N VAL A 81 -17.97 -3.54 -16.20
CA VAL A 81 -17.76 -4.48 -17.32
C VAL A 81 -18.42 -5.83 -17.02
N ILE A 82 -18.31 -6.34 -15.79
CA ILE A 82 -18.98 -7.58 -15.38
C ILE A 82 -20.52 -7.42 -15.44
N ASP A 83 -21.05 -6.28 -14.99
CA ASP A 83 -22.48 -5.96 -15.14
C ASP A 83 -22.92 -6.02 -16.61
N HIS A 84 -22.15 -5.41 -17.50
CA HIS A 84 -22.47 -5.38 -18.93
C HIS A 84 -22.40 -6.76 -19.60
N LEU A 85 -21.45 -7.61 -19.18
CA LEU A 85 -21.32 -8.98 -19.66
C LEU A 85 -22.35 -9.93 -19.03
N SER A 86 -23.07 -9.50 -17.99
CA SER A 86 -24.03 -10.35 -17.31
C SER A 86 -25.28 -10.59 -18.14
N SER A 87 -25.47 -11.86 -18.52
CA SER A 87 -26.66 -12.37 -19.20
C SER A 87 -27.79 -12.63 -18.19
N ASP A 88 -29.04 -12.61 -18.67
CA ASP A 88 -30.26 -12.85 -17.87
C ASP A 88 -30.36 -14.24 -17.23
N GLY A 89 -29.45 -15.17 -17.57
CA GLY A 89 -29.39 -16.49 -16.97
C GLY A 89 -29.15 -16.44 -15.46
N ALA A 90 -29.99 -17.13 -14.68
CA ALA A 90 -29.92 -17.14 -13.21
C ALA A 90 -28.54 -17.55 -12.67
N LEU A 91 -27.91 -18.55 -13.28
CA LEU A 91 -26.55 -19.00 -12.91
C LEU A 91 -25.51 -17.90 -13.12
N PHE A 92 -25.56 -17.20 -14.25
CA PHE A 92 -24.63 -16.11 -14.55
C PHE A 92 -24.82 -14.94 -13.58
N ARG A 93 -26.06 -14.64 -13.19
CA ARG A 93 -26.37 -13.63 -12.17
C ARG A 93 -25.76 -13.98 -10.81
N TYR A 94 -25.88 -15.23 -10.35
CA TYR A 94 -25.27 -15.65 -9.08
C TYR A 94 -23.74 -15.58 -9.12
N VAL A 95 -23.11 -16.11 -10.18
CA VAL A 95 -21.66 -16.10 -10.34
C VAL A 95 -21.12 -14.66 -10.44
N SER A 96 -21.75 -13.81 -11.26
CA SER A 96 -21.33 -12.41 -11.40
C SER A 96 -21.47 -11.63 -10.09
N THR A 97 -22.53 -11.86 -9.31
CA THR A 97 -22.72 -11.23 -8.00
C THR A 97 -21.67 -11.69 -7.00
N PHE A 98 -21.36 -12.99 -6.98
CA PHE A 98 -20.29 -13.54 -6.15
C PHE A 98 -18.92 -12.92 -6.51
N ILE A 99 -18.56 -12.87 -7.79
CA ILE A 99 -17.31 -12.24 -8.26
C ILE A 99 -17.24 -10.76 -7.86
N LYS A 100 -18.33 -10.00 -8.03
CA LYS A 100 -18.39 -8.59 -7.61
C LYS A 100 -18.15 -8.44 -6.11
N SER A 101 -18.73 -9.31 -5.28
CA SER A 101 -18.51 -9.28 -3.82
C SER A 101 -17.05 -9.55 -3.45
N LEU A 102 -16.40 -10.52 -4.10
CA LEU A 102 -14.97 -10.79 -3.94
C LEU A 102 -14.11 -9.59 -4.35
N ILE A 103 -14.45 -8.93 -5.47
CA ILE A 103 -13.76 -7.71 -5.90
C ILE A 103 -13.88 -6.64 -4.82
N VAL A 104 -15.09 -6.37 -4.32
CA VAL A 104 -15.31 -5.33 -3.30
C VAL A 104 -14.53 -5.63 -2.01
N ILE A 105 -14.64 -6.84 -1.47
CA ILE A 105 -13.94 -7.24 -0.24
C ILE A 105 -12.42 -7.19 -0.45
N GLY A 106 -11.93 -7.76 -1.55
CA GLY A 106 -10.52 -7.75 -1.92
C GLY A 106 -9.97 -6.32 -2.09
N SER A 107 -10.78 -5.41 -2.66
CA SER A 107 -10.43 -4.00 -2.82
C SER A 107 -10.25 -3.30 -1.49
N ILE A 108 -11.18 -3.51 -0.55
CA ILE A 108 -11.14 -2.93 0.79
C ILE A 108 -9.89 -3.43 1.53
N LEU A 109 -9.62 -4.73 1.48
CA LEU A 109 -8.42 -5.30 2.09
C LEU A 109 -7.15 -4.73 1.47
N LEU A 110 -7.03 -4.71 0.14
CA LEU A 110 -5.85 -4.21 -0.56
C LEU A 110 -5.58 -2.73 -0.22
N ILE A 111 -6.59 -1.87 -0.29
CA ILE A 111 -6.46 -0.45 0.01
C ILE A 111 -6.11 -0.25 1.50
N SER A 112 -6.72 -1.00 2.40
CA SER A 112 -6.40 -0.92 3.83
C SER A 112 -4.93 -1.28 4.10
N ASN A 113 -4.44 -2.37 3.50
CA ASN A 113 -3.04 -2.77 3.63
C ASN A 113 -2.08 -1.71 3.07
N LEU A 114 -2.42 -1.14 1.92
CA LEU A 114 -1.64 -0.07 1.31
C LEU A 114 -1.52 1.14 2.24
N TRP A 115 -2.61 1.56 2.88
CA TRP A 115 -2.61 2.67 3.82
C TRP A 115 -1.90 2.37 5.14
N ILE A 116 -2.01 1.14 5.65
CA ILE A 116 -1.23 0.71 6.82
C ILE A 116 0.26 0.74 6.48
N ASN A 117 0.65 0.23 5.31
CA ASN A 117 2.03 0.35 4.84
C ASN A 117 2.45 1.82 4.68
N ALA A 118 1.60 2.68 4.11
CA ALA A 118 1.91 4.08 3.96
C ALA A 118 2.14 4.78 5.30
N TYR A 119 1.28 4.53 6.28
CA TYR A 119 1.48 5.00 7.65
C TYR A 119 2.77 4.42 8.27
N PHE A 120 3.08 3.16 8.00
CA PHE A 120 4.32 2.54 8.46
C PHE A 120 5.56 3.08 7.74
N ILE A 121 5.50 3.52 6.50
CA ILE A 121 6.66 4.08 5.81
C ILE A 121 6.83 5.57 6.11
N GLU A 122 5.73 6.29 6.31
CA GLU A 122 5.75 7.72 6.61
C GLU A 122 6.52 8.02 7.91
N ASN A 123 7.15 9.19 7.99
CA ASN A 123 7.90 9.63 9.17
C ASN A 123 9.08 8.71 9.54
N ARG A 124 9.54 7.87 8.62
CA ARG A 124 10.81 7.15 8.76
C ARG A 124 11.95 8.16 8.81
N MET A 125 12.87 7.96 9.72
CA MET A 125 14.08 8.75 9.82
C MET A 125 14.90 8.66 8.52
N THR A 126 15.24 9.81 7.94
CA THR A 126 16.02 9.90 6.71
C THR A 126 17.36 9.18 6.87
N GLY A 127 17.74 8.36 5.89
CA GLY A 127 18.99 7.59 5.94
C GLY A 127 18.94 6.33 6.80
N THR A 128 17.74 5.89 7.22
CA THR A 128 17.55 4.58 7.88
C THR A 128 16.78 3.61 6.98
N PRO A 129 17.15 2.32 6.94
CA PRO A 129 16.43 1.32 6.17
C PRO A 129 15.15 0.88 6.90
N VAL A 130 14.22 0.29 6.14
CA VAL A 130 13.20 -0.58 6.73
C VAL A 130 13.82 -1.97 6.81
N MET A 131 13.85 -2.56 8.00
CA MET A 131 14.49 -3.85 8.24
C MET A 131 13.43 -4.94 8.28
N GLN A 132 13.57 -5.95 7.44
CA GLN A 132 12.79 -7.18 7.54
C GLN A 132 13.58 -8.20 8.33
N VAL A 133 13.02 -8.68 9.44
CA VAL A 133 13.71 -9.59 10.35
C VAL A 133 12.90 -10.87 10.53
N ALA A 134 13.55 -11.99 10.29
CA ALA A 134 13.03 -13.32 10.57
C ALA A 134 13.60 -13.81 11.90
N LEU A 135 12.73 -14.01 12.89
CA LEU A 135 13.10 -14.47 14.22
C LEU A 135 12.91 -15.99 14.33
N LEU A 136 13.87 -16.67 14.97
CA LEU A 136 13.78 -18.10 15.26
C LEU A 136 12.59 -18.42 16.17
N GLN A 137 12.39 -17.57 17.18
CA GLN A 137 11.24 -17.61 18.09
C GLN A 137 10.38 -16.36 17.90
N LYS A 138 9.06 -16.52 17.94
CA LYS A 138 8.14 -15.38 17.84
C LYS A 138 8.29 -14.49 19.09
N PRO A 139 8.32 -13.16 18.96
CA PRO A 139 8.29 -12.28 20.12
C PRO A 139 6.88 -12.20 20.69
N GLU A 140 6.75 -11.85 21.97
CA GLU A 140 5.44 -11.81 22.66
C GLU A 140 4.46 -10.80 22.05
N TYR A 141 4.98 -9.69 21.52
CA TYR A 141 4.18 -8.61 20.93
C TYR A 141 3.77 -8.84 19.47
N CYS A 142 4.19 -9.94 18.84
CA CYS A 142 3.81 -10.25 17.47
C CYS A 142 3.53 -11.75 17.26
N SER A 143 2.39 -12.05 16.65
CA SER A 143 1.98 -13.43 16.33
C SER A 143 2.83 -14.09 15.25
N TYR A 144 3.72 -13.34 14.60
CA TYR A 144 4.47 -13.78 13.43
C TYR A 144 5.98 -13.68 13.65
N ARG A 145 6.73 -14.55 12.96
CA ARG A 145 8.21 -14.58 13.04
C ARG A 145 8.89 -13.57 12.13
N TYR A 146 8.19 -13.11 11.09
CA TYR A 146 8.67 -12.11 10.15
C TYR A 146 8.08 -10.75 10.50
N ILE A 147 8.92 -9.82 10.90
CA ILE A 147 8.51 -8.50 11.39
C ILE A 147 9.30 -7.45 10.65
N PHE A 148 8.61 -6.37 10.27
CA PHE A 148 9.24 -5.21 9.66
C PHE A 148 9.48 -4.17 10.73
N TYR A 149 10.67 -3.56 10.75
CA TYR A 149 11.04 -2.50 11.67
C TYR A 149 11.46 -1.25 10.91
N LYS A 150 11.16 -0.09 11.49
CA LYS A 150 11.72 1.20 11.09
C LYS A 150 12.17 2.00 12.30
N VAL A 151 13.08 2.93 12.06
CA VAL A 151 13.38 4.02 12.99
C VAL A 151 12.52 5.22 12.58
N ALA A 152 11.71 5.72 13.50
CA ALA A 152 10.89 6.91 13.31
C ALA A 152 11.73 8.19 13.48
N ALA A 153 11.21 9.31 12.98
CA ALA A 153 11.89 10.61 13.03
C ALA A 153 12.14 11.14 14.46
N ASP A 154 11.50 10.56 15.47
CA ASP A 154 11.73 10.83 16.90
C ASP A 154 12.77 9.88 17.54
N GLY A 155 13.40 9.02 16.74
CA GLY A 155 14.36 8.00 17.18
C GLY A 155 13.72 6.76 17.79
N SER A 156 12.38 6.65 17.84
CA SER A 156 11.71 5.45 18.33
C SER A 156 11.73 4.31 17.30
N VAL A 157 11.69 3.07 17.78
CA VAL A 157 11.56 1.90 16.90
C VAL A 157 10.08 1.57 16.75
N ILE A 158 9.63 1.53 15.50
CA ILE A 158 8.26 1.14 15.14
C ILE A 158 8.32 -0.18 14.39
N TYR A 159 7.42 -1.10 14.71
CA TYR A 159 7.32 -2.39 14.03
C TYR A 159 5.97 -2.53 13.33
N LEU A 160 5.97 -3.29 12.23
CA LEU A 160 4.80 -3.75 11.53
C LEU A 160 4.78 -5.29 11.60
N CYS A 161 3.76 -5.79 12.28
CA CYS A 161 3.54 -7.21 12.55
C CYS A 161 2.43 -7.74 11.62
N PRO A 162 2.72 -8.70 10.75
CA PRO A 162 1.68 -9.41 10.02
C PRO A 162 0.74 -10.14 10.99
N ASN A 163 -0.56 -10.08 10.74
CA ASN A 163 -1.52 -10.92 11.47
C ASN A 163 -1.37 -12.39 11.02
N HIS A 164 -1.89 -13.32 11.82
CA HIS A 164 -1.86 -14.77 11.58
C HIS A 164 -2.34 -15.16 10.18
N TYR A 165 -3.40 -14.51 9.67
CA TYR A 165 -3.95 -14.76 8.34
C TYR A 165 -3.27 -13.95 7.21
N GLY A 166 -2.30 -13.08 7.54
CA GLY A 166 -1.64 -12.20 6.57
C GLY A 166 -2.56 -11.16 5.92
N LEU A 167 -3.77 -10.97 6.45
CA LEU A 167 -4.81 -10.13 5.83
C LEU A 167 -4.66 -8.65 6.13
N VAL A 168 -4.35 -8.27 7.37
CA VAL A 168 -4.21 -6.87 7.80
C VAL A 168 -3.11 -6.82 8.88
N PRO A 169 -1.98 -6.14 8.65
CA PRO A 169 -0.92 -6.05 9.65
C PRO A 169 -1.27 -5.04 10.75
N SER A 170 -0.67 -5.21 11.91
CA SER A 170 -0.71 -4.25 13.01
C SER A 170 0.60 -3.49 13.13
N ILE A 171 0.54 -2.28 13.69
CA ILE A 171 1.71 -1.43 13.91
C ILE A 171 1.81 -1.15 15.40
N GLY A 172 3.00 -1.30 15.96
CA GLY A 172 3.30 -0.98 17.34
C GLY A 172 4.63 -0.25 17.49
N ARG A 173 4.92 0.19 18.71
CA ARG A 173 6.14 0.90 19.06
C ARG A 173 6.89 0.14 20.13
N LEU A 174 8.22 0.11 20.00
CA LEU A 174 9.13 -0.41 21.02
C LEU A 174 9.83 0.77 21.69
N GLU A 175 9.75 0.81 23.01
CA GLU A 175 10.43 1.84 23.82
C GLU A 175 11.95 1.64 23.82
N ILE A 176 12.38 0.38 23.82
CA ILE A 176 13.79 -0.01 23.76
C ILE A 176 14.08 -0.56 22.37
N SER A 177 15.06 0.03 21.68
CA SER A 177 15.52 -0.50 20.40
C SER A 177 16.20 -1.85 20.60
N PRO A 178 15.78 -2.92 19.92
CA PRO A 178 16.52 -4.16 19.90
C PRO A 178 17.96 -3.94 19.39
N ASP A 179 18.93 -4.67 19.97
CA ASP A 179 20.35 -4.50 19.66
C ASP A 179 20.66 -4.68 18.17
N PHE A 180 19.97 -5.61 17.51
CA PHE A 180 20.15 -5.89 16.08
C PHE A 180 19.78 -4.70 15.18
N ILE A 181 18.89 -3.79 15.62
CA ILE A 181 18.57 -2.60 14.84
C ILE A 181 19.75 -1.62 14.90
N THR A 182 20.36 -1.49 16.08
CA THR A 182 21.47 -0.54 16.28
C THR A 182 22.77 -0.96 15.60
N THR A 183 22.94 -2.26 15.33
CA THR A 183 24.12 -2.80 14.62
C THR A 183 24.01 -2.67 13.10
N GLN A 184 22.79 -2.60 12.56
CA GLN A 184 22.53 -2.44 11.12
C GLN A 184 22.50 -0.97 10.68
N LEU A 185 22.50 -0.03 11.62
CA LEU A 185 22.55 1.41 11.33
C LEU A 185 23.98 1.88 11.07
N SER A 186 24.14 2.78 10.10
CA SER A 186 25.39 3.49 9.91
C SER A 186 25.74 4.36 11.13
N ALA A 187 27.03 4.56 11.40
CA ALA A 187 27.50 5.40 12.50
C ALA A 187 26.80 6.78 12.61
N PRO A 188 26.60 7.56 11.52
CA PRO A 188 25.88 8.83 11.61
C PRO A 188 24.40 8.66 11.99
N SER A 189 23.69 7.70 11.38
CA SER A 189 22.28 7.45 11.68
C SER A 189 22.08 6.98 13.12
N LYS A 190 22.99 6.14 13.64
CA LYS A 190 22.98 5.67 15.03
C LYS A 190 23.16 6.83 16.02
N LYS A 191 24.13 7.73 15.77
CA LYS A 191 24.35 8.91 16.62
C LYS A 191 23.11 9.81 16.64
N GLN A 192 22.49 10.04 15.49
CA GLN A 192 21.31 10.88 15.39
C GLN A 192 20.09 10.25 16.09
N MET A 193 19.90 8.93 16.00
CA MET A 193 18.83 8.21 16.71
C MET A 193 18.96 8.36 18.22
N LEU A 194 20.17 8.13 18.76
CA LEU A 194 20.44 8.28 20.20
C LEU A 194 20.22 9.71 20.70
N LEU A 195 20.60 10.72 19.90
CA LEU A 195 20.36 12.13 20.23
C LEU A 195 18.86 12.46 20.30
N GLN A 196 18.05 11.91 19.39
CA GLN A 196 16.60 12.11 19.39
C GLN A 196 15.92 11.41 20.57
N GLN A 197 16.34 10.18 20.88
CA GLN A 197 15.87 9.45 22.07
C GLN A 197 16.16 10.22 23.36
N LYS A 198 17.38 10.76 23.50
CA LYS A 198 17.74 11.58 24.67
C LYS A 198 16.85 12.83 24.80
N LYS A 199 16.65 13.57 23.70
CA LYS A 199 15.76 14.74 23.70
C LYS A 199 14.34 14.40 24.12
N ARG A 200 13.82 13.24 23.71
CA ARG A 200 12.47 12.79 24.06
C ARG A 200 12.32 12.47 25.55
N VAL A 201 13.33 11.87 26.17
CA VAL A 201 13.34 11.61 27.62
C VAL A 201 13.41 12.93 28.41
N GLU A 202 14.06 13.96 27.87
CA GLU A 202 14.15 15.28 28.52
C GLU A 202 12.87 16.14 28.36
N THR A 203 11.96 15.79 27.45
CA THR A 203 10.72 16.55 27.18
C THR A 203 9.45 15.89 27.72
N ASN A 204 9.55 14.67 28.25
CA ASN A 204 8.46 13.94 28.92
C ASN A 204 8.71 13.90 30.43
#